data_AF-A0A938LPI1-F1
#
_entry.id   AF-A0A938LPI1-F1
#
_cell.length_a   1.000
_cell.length_b   1.000
_cell.length_c   1.000
_cell.angle_alpha   90.00
_cell.angle_beta   90.00
_cell.angle_gamma   90.00
#
_symmetry.space_group_name_H-M   'P 1'
#
loop_
_entity.id
_entity.type
_entity.pdbx_description
1 polymer ?
#
loop_
_entity_poly.entity_id
_entity_poly.type
_entity_poly.pdbx_seq_one_letter_code
_entity_poly.pdbx_strand_id
1 'polypeptide(L)'
;MGKKTVLLSLILGIALFTRANRSFSGARPPRTPADHQHWVQEQNRKHKQRFDEFQRQVEEQRGETQERQKASRKITEEYSDEAYREAVGATAEQWRTIKPRFERARQLANTPAIRIGIYSFGGSGSYSTTSSAQGSGQGRGTGSSGQHSASAFGGGGSAGGSGFAGGGGGSVPAKKTVGDLNLGWQWGRPSLNKGPDTLTEGERACEHLLDLLEKDGSNPEEVRRRVETLRQARERQRHEWRDAQEQLRAVVTPEQEARLILMGYLD
;
A
#
# COMPACT_ATOMS: atom_id res chain seq x y z
N MET A 1 -8.60 -4.98 -16.33
CA MET A 1 -9.51 -3.96 -16.94
C MET A 1 -9.99 -2.85 -15.97
N GLY A 2 -9.56 -2.76 -14.70
CA GLY A 2 -10.23 -1.87 -13.73
C GLY A 2 -9.82 -0.38 -13.70
N LYS A 3 -8.57 -0.01 -14.05
CA LYS A 3 -8.09 1.36 -13.81
C LYS A 3 -8.58 2.39 -14.84
N LYS A 4 -8.76 1.99 -16.10
CA LYS A 4 -9.29 2.86 -17.17
C LYS A 4 -10.77 3.18 -16.95
N THR A 5 -11.53 2.23 -16.41
CA THR A 5 -12.96 2.41 -16.13
C THR A 5 -13.19 3.44 -15.03
N VAL A 6 -12.41 3.41 -13.94
CA VAL A 6 -12.52 4.38 -12.83
C VAL A 6 -12.18 5.81 -13.28
N LEU A 7 -11.12 5.98 -14.07
CA LEU A 7 -10.73 7.30 -14.60
C LEU A 7 -11.77 7.84 -15.60
N LEU A 8 -12.32 6.98 -16.46
CA LEU A 8 -13.40 7.34 -17.37
C LEU A 8 -14.67 7.73 -16.62
N SER A 9 -15.05 7.03 -15.55
CA SER A 9 -16.21 7.44 -14.73
C SER A 9 -16.00 8.76 -13.99
N LEU A 10 -14.76 9.09 -13.55
CA LEU A 10 -14.47 10.39 -12.92
C LEU A 10 -14.58 11.55 -13.94
N ILE A 11 -14.01 11.37 -15.14
CA ILE A 11 -14.07 12.36 -16.22
C ILE A 11 -15.51 12.51 -16.72
N LEU A 12 -16.27 11.41 -16.85
CA LEU A 12 -17.68 11.44 -17.22
C LEU A 12 -18.52 12.15 -16.14
N GLY A 13 -18.20 11.96 -14.86
CA GLY A 13 -18.84 12.67 -13.75
C GLY A 13 -18.65 14.19 -13.81
N ILE A 14 -17.43 14.66 -14.07
CA ILE A 14 -17.13 16.10 -14.23
C ILE A 14 -17.83 16.68 -15.48
N ALA A 15 -17.87 15.92 -16.58
CA ALA A 15 -18.56 16.32 -17.81
C ALA A 15 -20.10 16.35 -17.67
N LEU A 16 -20.68 15.43 -16.89
CA LEU A 16 -22.12 15.43 -16.60
C LEU A 16 -22.51 16.54 -15.60
N PHE A 17 -21.65 16.84 -14.62
CA PHE A 17 -21.86 17.96 -13.70
C PHE A 17 -21.84 19.32 -14.42
N THR A 18 -20.94 19.51 -15.39
CA THR A 18 -20.90 20.72 -16.22
C THR A 18 -22.06 20.82 -17.21
N ARG A 19 -22.56 19.69 -17.73
CA ARG A 19 -23.72 19.67 -18.64
C ARG A 19 -25.06 19.90 -17.93
N ALA A 20 -25.24 19.37 -16.72
CA ALA A 20 -26.44 19.61 -15.91
C ALA A 20 -26.58 21.07 -15.46
N ASN A 21 -25.46 21.79 -15.32
CA ASN A 21 -25.48 23.21 -14.94
C ASN A 21 -25.86 24.16 -16.08
N ARG A 22 -25.87 23.68 -17.35
CA ARG A 22 -26.30 24.49 -18.50
C ARG A 22 -27.81 24.62 -18.67
N SER A 23 -28.61 23.81 -17.96
CA SER A 23 -30.08 23.90 -17.97
C SER A 23 -30.65 24.94 -17.01
N PHE A 24 -29.79 25.65 -16.26
CA PHE A 24 -30.21 26.72 -15.32
C PHE A 24 -30.48 28.08 -15.98
N SER A 25 -30.33 28.18 -17.31
CA SER A 25 -30.50 29.43 -18.08
C SER A 25 -31.95 29.79 -18.41
N GLY A 26 -32.93 28.96 -18.05
CA GLY A 26 -34.36 29.20 -18.34
C GLY A 26 -35.12 30.02 -17.28
N ALA A 27 -34.57 30.20 -16.08
CA ALA A 27 -35.22 30.97 -15.04
C ALA A 27 -35.02 32.48 -15.30
N ARG A 28 -36.07 33.18 -15.71
CA ARG A 28 -36.04 34.64 -15.83
C ARG A 28 -35.63 35.25 -14.48
N PRO A 29 -34.65 36.16 -14.44
CA PRO A 29 -34.25 36.80 -13.19
C PRO A 29 -35.45 37.56 -12.58
N PRO A 30 -35.54 37.62 -11.24
CA PRO A 30 -36.60 38.35 -10.55
C PRO A 30 -36.59 39.83 -10.96
N ARG A 31 -37.79 40.42 -11.17
CA ARG A 31 -37.94 41.81 -11.65
C ARG A 31 -37.91 42.84 -10.53
N THR A 32 -38.15 42.42 -9.28
CA THR A 32 -38.18 43.31 -8.12
C THR A 32 -37.18 42.87 -7.04
N PRO A 33 -36.70 43.78 -6.16
CA PRO A 33 -35.82 43.44 -5.04
C PRO A 33 -36.42 42.42 -4.06
N ALA A 34 -37.74 42.46 -3.84
CA ALA A 34 -38.44 41.49 -2.97
C ALA A 34 -38.42 40.08 -3.57
N ASP A 35 -38.68 39.97 -4.89
CA ASP A 35 -38.59 38.69 -5.60
C ASP A 35 -37.16 38.13 -5.60
N HIS A 36 -36.15 39.01 -5.60
CA HIS A 36 -34.75 38.61 -5.54
C HIS A 36 -34.39 37.92 -4.23
N GLN A 37 -34.82 38.45 -3.08
CA GLN A 37 -34.55 37.81 -1.78
C GLN A 37 -35.18 36.43 -1.68
N HIS A 38 -36.44 36.29 -2.11
CA HIS A 38 -37.12 34.99 -2.11
C HIS A 38 -36.41 33.99 -3.04
N TRP A 39 -36.02 34.43 -4.24
CA TRP A 39 -35.28 33.58 -5.18
C TRP A 39 -33.93 33.12 -4.60
N VAL A 40 -33.16 34.00 -3.96
CA VAL A 40 -31.87 33.63 -3.33
C VAL A 40 -32.09 32.62 -2.20
N GLN A 41 -33.09 32.82 -1.35
CA GLN A 41 -33.41 31.87 -0.28
C GLN A 41 -33.81 30.51 -0.84
N GLU A 42 -34.61 30.49 -1.91
CA GLU A 42 -35.01 29.25 -2.57
C GLU A 42 -33.82 28.51 -3.21
N GLN A 43 -32.88 29.25 -3.84
CA GLN A 43 -31.65 28.66 -4.38
C GLN A 43 -30.77 28.09 -3.28
N ASN A 44 -30.61 28.81 -2.16
CA ASN A 44 -29.85 28.32 -1.00
C ASN A 44 -30.47 27.06 -0.41
N ARG A 45 -31.82 27.01 -0.30
CA ARG A 45 -32.54 25.81 0.16
C ARG A 45 -32.31 24.62 -0.79
N LYS A 46 -32.41 24.84 -2.10
CA LYS A 46 -32.15 23.79 -3.12
C LYS A 46 -30.69 23.34 -3.09
N HIS A 47 -29.74 24.25 -2.93
CA HIS A 47 -28.31 23.93 -2.77
C HIS A 47 -28.06 23.08 -1.54
N LYS A 48 -28.62 23.47 -0.39
CA LYS A 48 -28.49 22.70 0.85
C LYS A 48 -29.07 21.29 0.68
N GLN A 49 -30.27 21.16 0.11
CA GLN A 49 -30.89 19.86 -0.16
C GLN A 49 -30.02 18.96 -1.07
N ARG A 50 -29.48 19.51 -2.16
CA ARG A 50 -28.57 18.76 -3.06
C ARG A 50 -27.26 18.36 -2.36
N PHE A 51 -26.74 19.23 -1.50
CA PHE A 51 -25.53 18.94 -0.74
C PHE A 51 -25.77 17.83 0.30
N ASP A 52 -26.88 17.88 1.03
CA ASP A 52 -27.28 16.86 2.00
C ASP A 52 -27.53 15.50 1.30
N GLU A 53 -28.18 15.50 0.14
CA GLU A 53 -28.38 14.30 -0.68
C GLU A 53 -27.06 13.72 -1.20
N PHE A 54 -26.17 14.58 -1.71
CA PHE A 54 -24.83 14.18 -2.13
C PHE A 54 -24.03 13.58 -0.97
N GLN A 55 -24.09 14.17 0.23
CA GLN A 55 -23.41 13.62 1.41
C GLN A 55 -23.95 12.23 1.78
N ARG A 56 -25.28 12.04 1.78
CA ARG A 56 -25.88 10.71 2.02
C ARG A 56 -25.42 9.68 0.99
N GLN A 57 -25.39 10.06 -0.28
CA GLN A 57 -24.92 9.17 -1.36
C GLN A 57 -23.44 8.79 -1.20
N VAL A 58 -22.60 9.74 -0.78
CA VAL A 58 -21.17 9.48 -0.50
C VAL A 58 -21.00 8.56 0.71
N GLU A 59 -21.80 8.75 1.76
CA GLU A 59 -21.79 7.89 2.95
C GLU A 59 -22.25 6.46 2.63
N GLU A 60 -23.33 6.32 1.85
CA GLU A 60 -23.85 5.04 1.37
C GLU A 60 -22.81 4.30 0.51
N GLN A 61 -22.24 4.97 -0.50
CA GLN A 61 -21.17 4.39 -1.33
C GLN A 61 -19.93 4.00 -0.51
N ARG A 62 -19.60 4.79 0.52
CA ARG A 62 -18.49 4.47 1.42
C ARG A 62 -18.80 3.23 2.25
N GLY A 63 -20.03 3.09 2.75
CA GLY A 63 -20.53 1.91 3.45
C GLY A 63 -20.45 0.66 2.58
N GLU A 64 -21.06 0.70 1.39
CA GLU A 64 -21.03 -0.40 0.42
C GLU A 64 -19.60 -0.80 0.03
N THR A 65 -18.75 0.19 -0.24
CA THR A 65 -17.34 -0.06 -0.58
C THR A 65 -16.61 -0.73 0.58
N GLN A 66 -16.88 -0.31 1.82
CA GLN A 66 -16.28 -0.90 3.01
C GLN A 66 -16.75 -2.34 3.23
N GLU A 67 -18.05 -2.63 3.07
CA GLU A 67 -18.59 -3.98 3.15
C GLU A 67 -18.03 -4.89 2.06
N ARG A 68 -17.97 -4.39 0.81
CA ARG A 68 -17.37 -5.12 -0.30
C ARG A 68 -15.89 -5.41 -0.05
N GLN A 69 -15.14 -4.48 0.54
CA GLN A 69 -13.75 -4.71 0.92
C GLN A 69 -13.64 -5.77 2.03
N LYS A 70 -14.50 -5.74 3.06
CA LYS A 70 -14.53 -6.76 4.11
C LYS A 70 -14.87 -8.15 3.55
N ALA A 71 -15.90 -8.25 2.72
CA ALA A 71 -16.28 -9.50 2.07
C ALA A 71 -15.16 -10.03 1.16
N SER A 72 -14.54 -9.16 0.37
CA SER A 72 -13.41 -9.53 -0.49
C SER A 72 -12.20 -10.00 0.31
N ARG A 73 -11.91 -9.39 1.47
CA ARG A 73 -10.84 -9.85 2.37
C ARG A 73 -11.13 -11.22 2.93
N LYS A 74 -12.35 -11.44 3.43
CA LYS A 74 -12.78 -12.74 3.95
C LYS A 74 -12.68 -13.85 2.89
N ILE A 75 -13.15 -13.58 1.67
CA ILE A 75 -13.01 -14.54 0.55
C ILE A 75 -11.54 -14.79 0.22
N THR A 76 -10.71 -13.75 0.20
CA THR A 76 -9.27 -13.89 -0.06
C THR A 76 -8.58 -14.72 1.04
N GLU A 77 -8.96 -14.51 2.29
CA GLU A 77 -8.42 -15.25 3.44
C GLU A 77 -8.83 -16.73 3.38
N GLU A 78 -10.12 -17.02 3.21
CA GLU A 78 -10.64 -18.39 3.08
C GLU A 78 -10.01 -19.13 1.88
N TYR A 79 -9.94 -18.47 0.73
CA TYR A 79 -9.30 -19.01 -0.46
C TYR A 79 -7.80 -19.24 -0.26
N SER A 80 -7.12 -18.34 0.46
CA SER A 80 -5.70 -18.49 0.75
C SER A 80 -5.43 -19.71 1.63
N ASP A 81 -6.26 -19.95 2.64
CA ASP A 81 -6.10 -21.09 3.54
C ASP A 81 -6.24 -22.43 2.82
N GLU A 82 -7.24 -22.56 1.94
CA GLU A 82 -7.44 -23.77 1.15
C GLU A 82 -6.30 -23.98 0.13
N ALA A 83 -5.88 -22.91 -0.55
CA ALA A 83 -4.77 -22.95 -1.49
C ALA A 83 -3.44 -23.34 -0.80
N TYR A 84 -3.16 -22.83 0.40
CA TYR A 84 -1.95 -23.22 1.14
C TYR A 84 -2.00 -24.66 1.62
N ARG A 85 -3.16 -25.12 2.10
CA ARG A 85 -3.34 -26.52 2.50
C ARG A 85 -3.06 -27.46 1.32
N GLU A 86 -3.62 -27.17 0.15
CA GLU A 86 -3.42 -27.96 -1.07
C GLU A 86 -1.96 -27.89 -1.54
N ALA A 87 -1.36 -26.69 -1.57
CA ALA A 87 0.03 -26.50 -1.96
C ALA A 87 1.00 -27.29 -1.07
N VAL A 88 0.77 -27.30 0.25
CA VAL A 88 1.55 -28.11 1.20
C VAL A 88 1.25 -29.60 1.04
N GLY A 89 0.08 -29.99 0.54
CA GLY A 89 -0.35 -31.38 0.49
C GLY A 89 -0.76 -31.91 1.87
N ALA A 90 -1.37 -31.06 2.69
CA ALA A 90 -1.88 -31.45 4.01
C ALA A 90 -3.35 -31.87 3.93
N THR A 91 -3.71 -32.96 4.60
CA THR A 91 -5.12 -33.28 4.85
C THR A 91 -5.77 -32.22 5.75
N ALA A 92 -7.11 -32.17 5.80
CA ALA A 92 -7.82 -31.23 6.67
C ALA A 92 -7.44 -31.39 8.15
N GLU A 93 -7.19 -32.61 8.62
CA GLU A 93 -6.79 -32.89 9.99
C GLU A 93 -5.35 -32.46 10.27
N GLN A 94 -4.41 -32.80 9.37
CA GLN A 94 -3.02 -32.34 9.48
C GLN A 94 -2.92 -30.82 9.44
N TRP A 95 -3.74 -30.18 8.59
CA TRP A 95 -3.77 -28.73 8.46
C TRP A 95 -4.15 -28.03 9.76
N ARG A 96 -5.02 -28.62 10.60
CA ARG A 96 -5.34 -28.07 11.93
C ARG A 96 -4.09 -27.93 12.81
N THR A 97 -3.13 -28.84 12.67
CA THR A 97 -1.86 -28.84 13.42
C THR A 97 -0.77 -27.98 12.75
N ILE A 98 -0.71 -27.99 11.42
CA ILE A 98 0.29 -27.25 10.63
C ILE A 98 -0.02 -25.75 10.58
N LYS A 99 -1.29 -25.38 10.33
CA LYS A 99 -1.73 -24.01 10.08
C LYS A 99 -1.22 -22.97 11.10
N PRO A 100 -1.37 -23.15 12.43
CA PRO A 100 -0.91 -22.12 13.37
C PRO A 100 0.62 -21.87 13.31
N ARG A 101 1.41 -22.92 13.05
CA ARG A 101 2.87 -22.80 12.93
C ARG A 101 3.28 -22.22 11.58
N PHE A 102 2.59 -22.63 10.52
CA PHE A 102 2.76 -22.07 9.18
C PHE A 102 2.42 -20.57 9.16
N GLU A 103 1.32 -20.15 9.77
CA GLU A 103 0.94 -18.74 9.85
C GLU A 103 1.95 -17.92 10.66
N ARG A 104 2.46 -18.44 11.78
CA ARG A 104 3.55 -17.80 12.52
C ARG A 104 4.79 -17.61 11.64
N ALA A 105 5.18 -18.67 10.92
CA ALA A 105 6.31 -18.60 10.01
C ALA A 105 6.04 -17.57 8.90
N ARG A 106 4.92 -17.67 8.20
CA ARG A 106 4.51 -16.73 7.14
C ARG A 106 4.47 -15.28 7.62
N GLN A 107 3.99 -15.00 8.82
CA GLN A 107 3.99 -13.65 9.40
C GLN A 107 5.41 -13.11 9.60
N LEU A 108 6.32 -13.94 10.12
CA LEU A 108 7.73 -13.56 10.31
C LEU A 108 8.49 -13.42 8.98
N ALA A 109 8.21 -14.27 7.99
CA ALA A 109 8.76 -14.18 6.64
C ALA A 109 8.29 -12.92 5.89
N ASN A 110 7.00 -12.58 6.05
CA ASN A 110 6.41 -11.38 5.46
C ASN A 110 6.71 -10.11 6.26
N THR A 111 7.20 -10.24 7.49
CA THR A 111 7.71 -9.09 8.23
C THR A 111 8.94 -8.62 7.45
N PRO A 112 8.89 -7.43 6.80
CA PRO A 112 10.00 -6.98 5.99
C PRO A 112 11.23 -7.03 6.87
N ALA A 113 12.26 -7.77 6.44
CA ALA A 113 13.56 -7.73 7.10
C ALA A 113 13.86 -6.24 7.32
N ILE A 114 14.21 -5.84 8.55
CA ILE A 114 14.38 -4.43 8.92
C ILE A 114 15.46 -3.81 8.03
N ARG A 115 15.06 -3.32 6.85
CA ARG A 115 15.86 -2.86 5.73
C ARG A 115 15.27 -1.53 5.31
N ILE A 116 16.10 -0.50 5.37
CA ILE A 116 15.71 0.82 4.92
C ILE A 116 16.04 0.88 3.44
N GLY A 117 15.01 0.97 2.61
CA GLY A 117 15.15 1.15 1.17
C GLY A 117 15.73 2.53 0.86
N ILE A 118 16.50 2.60 -0.22
CA ILE A 118 17.00 3.85 -0.79
C ILE A 118 16.09 4.22 -1.95
N TYR A 119 15.24 5.24 -1.81
CA TYR A 119 14.34 5.68 -2.89
C TYR A 119 14.90 6.95 -3.52
N SER A 120 15.31 6.88 -4.78
CA SER A 120 15.71 8.06 -5.55
C SER A 120 14.48 8.62 -6.27
N PHE A 121 14.10 9.86 -5.95
CA PHE A 121 13.06 10.57 -6.68
C PHE A 121 13.72 11.36 -7.81
N GLY A 122 13.94 10.70 -8.95
CA GLY A 122 14.38 11.36 -10.18
C GLY A 122 13.20 12.11 -10.82
N GLY A 123 13.28 13.44 -10.88
CA GLY A 123 12.32 14.27 -11.59
C GLY A 123 12.23 13.88 -13.08
N SER A 124 10.99 13.69 -13.55
CA SER A 124 10.57 13.55 -14.95
C SER A 124 11.33 12.54 -15.82
N GLY A 125 11.01 11.26 -15.65
CA GLY A 125 11.40 10.23 -16.60
C GLY A 125 11.04 8.87 -16.05
N SER A 126 10.01 8.25 -16.60
CA SER A 126 9.53 6.92 -16.22
C SER A 126 10.65 5.88 -16.26
N TYR A 127 11.28 5.61 -15.13
CA TYR A 127 11.94 4.33 -14.84
C TYR A 127 11.76 4.00 -13.37
N SER A 128 10.79 3.12 -13.12
CA SER A 128 10.73 2.30 -11.91
C SER A 128 11.96 1.41 -11.89
N THR A 129 13.04 1.83 -11.23
CA THR A 129 14.11 0.93 -10.83
C THR A 129 13.70 0.22 -9.55
N THR A 130 12.88 -0.82 -9.69
CA THR A 130 12.81 -1.86 -8.67
C THR A 130 14.16 -2.57 -8.66
N SER A 131 15.04 -2.16 -7.75
CA SER A 131 16.30 -2.83 -7.45
C SER A 131 16.02 -4.16 -6.74
N SER A 132 15.53 -5.15 -7.49
CA SER A 132 15.72 -6.56 -7.16
C SER A 132 17.17 -6.92 -7.49
N ALA A 133 18.08 -6.61 -6.58
CA ALA A 133 19.42 -7.19 -6.57
C ALA A 133 19.29 -8.65 -6.10
N GLN A 134 18.90 -9.55 -7.00
CA GLN A 134 19.06 -10.99 -6.82
C GLN A 134 19.11 -11.69 -8.18
N GLY A 135 20.26 -12.29 -8.48
CA GLY A 135 20.35 -13.44 -9.40
C GLY A 135 20.75 -13.14 -10.83
N SER A 136 22.03 -13.40 -11.11
CA SER A 136 22.64 -13.58 -12.42
C SER A 136 21.91 -14.58 -13.32
N GLY A 137 21.58 -14.18 -14.56
CA GLY A 137 21.10 -15.09 -15.59
C GLY A 137 21.05 -14.42 -16.96
N GLN A 138 22.07 -14.66 -17.78
CA GLN A 138 22.18 -14.27 -19.18
C GLN A 138 20.99 -14.76 -20.01
N GLY A 139 20.44 -13.92 -20.89
CA GLY A 139 19.40 -14.33 -21.84
C GLY A 139 19.08 -13.28 -22.89
N ARG A 140 19.90 -13.26 -23.95
CA ARG A 140 19.72 -12.54 -25.22
C ARG A 140 18.45 -13.03 -25.92
N GLY A 141 17.62 -12.13 -26.47
CA GLY A 141 16.46 -12.56 -27.28
C GLY A 141 15.65 -11.42 -27.90
N THR A 142 16.06 -11.01 -29.08
CA THR A 142 15.39 -10.11 -30.01
C THR A 142 14.11 -10.73 -30.58
N GLY A 143 13.01 -9.97 -30.72
CA GLY A 143 12.05 -10.17 -31.82
C GLY A 143 10.56 -10.27 -31.50
N SER A 144 9.81 -9.38 -32.16
CA SER A 144 8.57 -9.64 -32.92
C SER A 144 7.21 -9.73 -32.22
N SER A 145 6.24 -9.13 -32.92
CA SER A 145 4.81 -8.98 -32.70
C SER A 145 4.01 -10.29 -32.67
N GLY A 146 2.93 -10.34 -31.88
CA GLY A 146 1.91 -11.38 -32.03
C GLY A 146 0.87 -11.46 -30.90
N GLN A 147 -0.33 -10.97 -31.23
CA GLN A 147 -1.68 -11.28 -30.75
C GLN A 147 -1.96 -12.47 -29.79
N HIS A 148 -2.90 -12.20 -28.86
CA HIS A 148 -3.89 -13.06 -28.18
C HIS A 148 -3.45 -14.39 -27.51
N SER A 149 -3.53 -14.49 -26.18
CA SER A 149 -4.58 -15.23 -25.44
C SER A 149 -4.24 -15.51 -23.96
N ALA A 150 -5.31 -15.54 -23.15
CA ALA A 150 -5.56 -16.19 -21.86
C ALA A 150 -4.50 -16.28 -20.73
N SER A 151 -4.99 -15.87 -19.55
CA SER A 151 -4.67 -16.36 -18.19
C SER A 151 -3.24 -16.25 -17.66
N ALA A 152 -3.03 -15.27 -16.77
CA ALA A 152 -2.10 -15.41 -15.66
C ALA A 152 -2.58 -14.57 -14.46
N PHE A 153 -2.79 -15.26 -13.34
CA PHE A 153 -2.88 -14.70 -12.01
C PHE A 153 -1.65 -13.83 -11.74
N GLY A 154 -1.84 -12.55 -11.47
CA GLY A 154 -0.76 -11.60 -11.23
C GLY A 154 -1.20 -10.57 -10.21
N GLY A 155 -0.47 -10.53 -9.10
CA GLY A 155 -0.77 -9.78 -7.88
C GLY A 155 -1.26 -8.35 -8.13
N GLY A 156 -2.36 -8.02 -7.45
CA GLY A 156 -2.94 -6.69 -7.41
C GLY A 156 -2.02 -5.72 -6.70
N GLY A 157 -1.05 -5.17 -7.44
CA GLY A 157 -0.36 -3.95 -7.07
C GLY A 157 -1.35 -2.79 -7.05
N SER A 158 -1.77 -2.42 -5.83
CA SER A 158 -2.49 -1.19 -5.51
C SER A 158 -1.62 0.04 -5.81
N ALA A 159 -1.43 0.35 -7.09
CA ALA A 159 -1.06 1.70 -7.50
C ALA A 159 -2.35 2.53 -7.55
N GLY A 160 -2.80 2.95 -6.37
CA GLY A 160 -3.70 4.07 -6.16
C GLY A 160 -2.83 5.30 -5.97
N GLY A 161 -2.55 6.00 -7.07
CA GLY A 161 -1.96 7.33 -7.04
C GLY A 161 -3.03 8.32 -6.56
N SER A 162 -3.30 8.32 -5.27
CA SER A 162 -3.92 9.44 -4.58
C SER A 162 -2.83 10.48 -4.35
N GLY A 163 -2.98 11.64 -5.00
CA GLY A 163 -2.10 12.78 -4.80
C GLY A 163 -2.01 13.14 -3.33
N PHE A 164 -0.82 12.99 -2.76
CA PHE A 164 -0.47 13.60 -1.49
C PHE A 164 -0.22 15.09 -1.73
N ALA A 165 -1.30 15.85 -1.87
CA ALA A 165 -1.32 17.28 -1.65
C ALA A 165 -1.87 17.50 -0.22
N GLY A 166 -1.06 17.19 0.77
CA GLY A 166 -1.37 17.39 2.18
C GLY A 166 -0.17 18.01 2.87
N GLY A 167 -0.21 19.33 3.05
CA GLY A 167 0.81 20.09 3.77
C GLY A 167 0.89 19.64 5.22
N GLY A 168 1.90 18.84 5.53
CA GLY A 168 2.40 18.64 6.88
C GLY A 168 3.81 19.19 6.92
N GLY A 169 4.06 20.19 7.76
CA GLY A 169 5.37 20.80 8.02
C GLY A 169 6.31 19.84 8.75
N GLY A 170 6.65 18.72 8.11
CA GLY A 170 7.75 17.86 8.51
C GLY A 170 9.07 18.40 7.95
N SER A 171 10.10 18.37 8.78
CA SER A 171 11.48 18.74 8.46
C SER A 171 11.86 18.31 7.03
N VAL A 172 12.19 19.30 6.20
CA VAL A 172 12.54 19.08 4.79
C VAL A 172 13.90 18.36 4.75
N PRO A 173 14.03 17.17 4.13
CA PRO A 173 15.28 16.42 4.15
C PRO A 173 16.41 17.22 3.47
N ALA A 174 17.65 16.98 3.91
CA ALA A 174 18.85 17.61 3.37
C ALA A 174 18.91 17.48 1.84
N LYS A 175 18.57 18.56 1.14
CA LYS A 175 18.55 18.62 -0.33
C LYS A 175 19.98 18.80 -0.82
N LYS A 176 20.56 17.77 -1.42
CA LYS A 176 21.74 17.93 -2.28
C LYS A 176 21.26 18.28 -3.68
N THR A 177 21.31 19.55 -4.03
CA THR A 177 21.13 20.02 -5.41
C THR A 177 22.40 19.74 -6.21
N VAL A 178 22.28 19.03 -7.33
CA VAL A 178 23.33 18.92 -8.34
C VAL A 178 22.80 19.63 -9.60
N GLY A 179 23.12 20.91 -9.75
CA GLY A 179 22.46 21.79 -10.72
C GLY A 179 21.00 22.09 -10.34
N ASP A 180 20.11 22.24 -11.33
CA ASP A 180 18.67 22.49 -11.15
C ASP A 180 17.84 21.21 -10.92
N LEU A 181 18.46 20.04 -11.03
CA LEU A 181 17.79 18.76 -10.83
C LEU A 181 17.83 18.39 -9.34
N ASN A 182 16.66 18.41 -8.71
CA ASN A 182 16.47 17.93 -7.35
C ASN A 182 16.46 16.39 -7.36
N LEU A 183 17.65 15.78 -7.42
CA LEU A 183 17.86 14.34 -7.30
C LEU A 183 17.89 13.91 -5.82
N GLY A 184 16.86 14.32 -5.08
CA GLY A 184 16.69 13.96 -3.69
C GLY A 184 16.57 12.44 -3.58
N TRP A 185 17.57 11.81 -3.00
CA TRP A 185 17.40 10.48 -2.45
C TRP A 185 16.83 10.60 -1.04
N GLN A 186 15.81 9.81 -0.74
CA GLN A 186 15.20 9.72 0.59
C GLN A 186 15.26 8.29 1.11
N TRP A 187 15.53 8.17 2.40
CA TRP A 187 15.36 6.92 3.12
C TRP A 187 13.89 6.51 3.16
N GLY A 188 13.62 5.24 2.88
CA GLY A 188 12.33 4.63 3.10
C GLY A 188 11.99 4.54 4.58
N ARG A 189 11.22 5.50 5.09
CA ARG A 189 10.75 5.51 6.48
C ARG A 189 9.55 4.55 6.65
N PRO A 190 9.62 3.55 7.56
CA PRO A 190 8.49 2.67 7.87
C PRO A 190 7.17 3.40 8.15
N SER A 191 7.23 4.54 8.84
CA SER A 191 6.10 5.42 9.18
C SER A 191 5.36 6.01 7.98
N LEU A 192 5.96 6.01 6.78
CA LEU A 192 5.28 6.47 5.57
C LEU A 192 4.16 5.52 5.12
N ASN A 193 4.27 4.24 5.48
CA ASN A 193 3.34 3.20 5.06
C ASN A 193 2.56 2.57 6.22
N LYS A 194 2.94 2.86 7.47
CA LYS A 194 2.42 2.24 8.69
C LYS A 194 2.11 3.30 9.73
N GLY A 195 1.02 3.11 10.49
CA GLY A 195 0.72 3.96 11.65
C GLY A 195 1.73 3.74 12.79
N PRO A 196 1.95 4.73 13.66
CA PRO A 196 2.96 4.66 14.73
C PRO A 196 2.76 3.46 15.67
N ASP A 197 1.51 3.08 15.95
CA ASP A 197 1.16 1.95 16.82
C ASP A 197 1.36 0.57 16.17
N THR A 198 1.60 0.55 14.86
CA THR A 198 1.79 -0.69 14.08
C THR A 198 3.27 -0.99 13.79
N LEU A 199 4.17 -0.11 14.22
CA LEU A 199 5.61 -0.28 14.02
C LEU A 199 6.18 -1.31 14.99
N THR A 200 6.87 -2.30 14.44
CA THR A 200 7.68 -3.23 15.22
C THR A 200 8.78 -2.50 16.00
N GLU A 201 9.34 -3.12 17.03
CA GLU A 201 10.44 -2.53 17.80
C GLU A 201 11.64 -2.19 16.90
N GLY A 202 11.96 -3.06 15.96
CA GLY A 202 13.03 -2.85 14.98
C GLY A 202 12.76 -1.68 14.03
N GLU A 203 11.52 -1.52 13.58
CA GLU A 203 11.12 -0.37 12.75
C GLU A 203 11.19 0.94 13.53
N ARG A 204 10.76 0.96 14.80
CA ARG A 204 10.91 2.14 15.67
C ARG A 204 12.38 2.48 15.91
N ALA A 205 13.24 1.48 16.12
CA ALA A 205 14.68 1.69 16.23
C ALA A 205 15.28 2.30 14.95
N CYS A 206 14.79 1.88 13.77
CA CYS A 206 15.15 2.48 12.48
C CYS A 206 14.69 3.93 12.36
N GLU A 207 13.44 4.26 12.69
CA GLU A 207 12.93 5.63 12.65
C GLU A 207 13.76 6.56 13.54
N HIS A 208 14.01 6.16 14.79
CA HIS A 208 14.83 6.95 15.71
C HIS A 208 16.27 7.13 15.22
N LEU A 209 16.85 6.12 14.57
CA LEU A 209 18.19 6.24 13.99
C LEU A 209 18.19 7.22 12.82
N LEU A 210 17.19 7.15 11.94
CA LEU A 210 17.05 8.10 10.83
C LEU A 210 16.85 9.54 11.33
N ASP A 211 16.02 9.73 12.35
CA ASP A 211 15.81 11.04 12.98
C ASP A 211 17.11 11.63 13.55
N LEU A 212 18.00 10.81 14.11
CA LEU A 212 19.31 11.26 14.55
C LEU A 212 20.21 11.58 13.35
N LEU A 213 20.23 10.74 12.32
CA LEU A 213 21.09 10.95 11.16
C LEU A 213 20.69 12.18 10.33
N GLU A 214 19.42 12.58 10.36
CA GLU A 214 18.92 13.79 9.69
C GLU A 214 19.16 15.08 10.51
N LYS A 215 19.41 14.98 11.81
CA LYS A 215 19.77 16.13 12.66
C LYS A 215 21.25 16.46 12.51
N ASP A 216 21.55 17.70 12.16
CA ASP A 216 22.92 18.21 12.15
C ASP A 216 23.53 18.16 13.57
N GLY A 217 24.77 17.66 13.68
CA GLY A 217 25.51 17.62 14.94
C GLY A 217 25.08 16.52 15.92
N SER A 218 24.43 15.46 15.46
CA SER A 218 24.06 14.33 16.32
C SER A 218 25.23 13.73 17.09
N ASN A 219 24.99 13.44 18.37
CA ASN A 219 25.99 12.86 19.27
C ASN A 219 26.41 11.46 18.78
N PRO A 220 27.71 11.22 18.48
CA PRO A 220 28.20 9.92 18.01
C PRO A 220 27.87 8.75 18.94
N GLU A 221 27.89 8.96 20.26
CA GLU A 221 27.55 7.91 21.22
C GLU A 221 26.06 7.55 21.17
N GLU A 222 25.19 8.52 20.90
CA GLU A 222 23.76 8.25 20.73
C GLU A 222 23.48 7.45 19.46
N VAL A 223 24.15 7.80 18.35
CA VAL A 223 24.08 7.06 17.10
C VAL A 223 24.55 5.61 17.30
N ARG A 224 25.68 5.39 17.98
CA ARG A 224 26.17 4.04 18.31
C ARG A 224 25.15 3.24 19.10
N ARG A 225 24.57 3.84 20.15
CA ARG A 225 23.53 3.20 20.96
C ARG A 225 22.32 2.78 20.12
N ARG A 226 21.84 3.63 19.21
CA ARG A 226 20.68 3.29 18.34
C ARG A 226 21.02 2.21 17.31
N VAL A 227 22.22 2.24 16.74
CA VAL A 227 22.70 1.17 15.86
C VAL A 227 22.71 -0.16 16.60
N GLU A 228 23.15 -0.17 17.86
CA GLU A 228 23.16 -1.40 18.67
C GLU A 228 21.75 -1.91 18.97
N THR A 229 20.81 -1.04 19.34
CA THR A 229 19.39 -1.41 19.48
C THR A 229 18.84 -2.06 18.21
N LEU A 230 19.16 -1.48 17.04
CA LEU A 230 18.74 -2.02 15.75
C LEU A 230 19.36 -3.40 15.45
N ARG A 231 20.65 -3.60 15.79
CA ARG A 231 21.30 -4.92 15.65
C ARG A 231 20.62 -5.97 16.51
N GLN A 232 20.33 -5.66 17.77
CA GLN A 232 19.64 -6.55 18.70
C GLN A 232 18.22 -6.88 18.22
N ALA A 233 17.48 -5.91 17.69
CA ALA A 233 16.16 -6.16 17.11
C ALA A 233 16.23 -7.11 15.89
N ARG A 234 17.21 -6.92 15.01
CA ARG A 234 17.44 -7.81 13.85
C ARG A 234 17.86 -9.22 14.27
N GLU A 235 18.67 -9.36 15.32
CA GLU A 235 19.07 -10.67 15.84
C GLU A 235 17.87 -11.42 16.44
N ARG A 236 17.07 -10.75 17.28
CA ARG A 236 15.83 -11.32 17.82
C ARG A 236 14.89 -11.78 16.71
N GLN A 237 14.67 -10.95 15.68
CA GLN A 237 13.84 -11.33 14.54
C GLN A 237 14.37 -12.57 13.82
N ARG A 238 15.70 -12.69 13.63
CA ARG A 238 16.31 -13.89 13.04
C ARG A 238 16.11 -15.13 13.91
N HIS A 239 16.25 -14.98 15.23
CA HIS A 239 16.04 -16.07 16.18
C HIS A 239 14.59 -16.54 16.14
N GLU A 240 13.63 -15.62 16.28
CA GLU A 240 12.19 -15.93 16.22
C GLU A 240 11.81 -16.59 14.90
N TRP A 241 12.41 -16.15 13.79
CA TRP A 241 12.22 -16.77 12.48
C TRP A 241 12.68 -18.23 12.46
N ARG A 242 13.91 -18.50 12.92
CA ARG A 242 14.45 -19.87 13.01
C ARG A 242 13.60 -20.74 13.93
N ASP A 243 13.22 -20.24 15.10
CA ASP A 243 12.35 -20.97 16.03
C ASP A 243 11.01 -21.34 15.37
N ALA A 244 10.43 -20.42 14.59
CA ALA A 244 9.17 -20.68 13.88
C ALA A 244 9.35 -21.73 12.77
N GLN A 245 10.47 -21.70 12.03
CA GLN A 245 10.82 -22.72 11.05
C GLN A 245 10.99 -24.09 11.71
N GLU A 246 11.71 -24.18 12.83
CA GLU A 246 11.92 -25.43 13.58
C GLU A 246 10.60 -25.99 14.12
N GLN A 247 9.76 -25.14 14.69
CA GLN A 247 8.42 -25.55 15.14
C GLN A 247 7.58 -26.08 13.98
N LEU A 248 7.64 -25.44 12.81
CA LEU A 248 6.93 -25.90 11.62
C LEU A 248 7.46 -27.26 11.13
N ARG A 249 8.80 -27.43 11.06
CA ARG A 249 9.45 -28.72 10.71
C ARG A 249 8.99 -29.86 11.61
N ALA A 250 8.81 -29.62 12.90
CA ALA A 250 8.41 -30.65 13.86
C ALA A 250 7.04 -31.29 13.60
N VAL A 251 6.21 -30.72 12.72
CA VAL A 251 4.84 -31.23 12.45
C VAL A 251 4.51 -31.46 10.98
N VAL A 252 5.50 -31.30 10.11
CA VAL A 252 5.35 -31.58 8.68
C VAL A 252 6.07 -32.88 8.34
N THR A 253 5.60 -33.56 7.30
CA THR A 253 6.30 -34.71 6.72
C THR A 253 7.44 -34.25 5.82
N PRO A 254 8.41 -35.11 5.47
CA PRO A 254 9.50 -34.74 4.56
C PRO A 254 9.04 -34.19 3.20
N GLU A 255 7.93 -34.72 2.65
CA GLU A 255 7.36 -34.21 1.39
C GLU A 255 6.77 -32.80 1.55
N GLN A 256 6.06 -32.55 2.66
CA GLN A 256 5.51 -31.24 2.99
C GLN A 256 6.61 -30.21 3.27
N GLU A 257 7.70 -30.63 3.93
CA GLU A 257 8.89 -29.81 4.15
C GLU A 257 9.52 -29.38 2.82
N ALA A 258 9.73 -30.30 1.87
CA ALA A 258 10.26 -29.97 0.56
C ALA A 258 9.41 -28.92 -0.18
N ARG A 259 8.07 -29.03 -0.10
CA ARG A 259 7.14 -28.03 -0.68
C ARG A 259 7.25 -26.68 0.03
N LEU A 260 7.40 -26.67 1.36
CA LEU A 260 7.60 -25.44 2.14
C LEU A 260 8.94 -24.75 1.83
N ILE A 261 10.00 -25.52 1.56
CA ILE A 261 11.28 -24.99 1.07
C ILE A 261 11.10 -24.34 -0.30
N LEU A 262 10.40 -25.00 -1.24
CA LEU A 262 10.11 -24.43 -2.56
C LEU A 262 9.28 -23.14 -2.49
N MET A 263 8.40 -23.01 -1.49
CA MET A 263 7.64 -21.79 -1.24
C MET A 263 8.44 -20.70 -0.48
N GLY A 264 9.66 -21.01 -0.01
CA GLY A 264 10.53 -20.08 0.72
C GLY A 264 10.15 -19.86 2.19
N TYR A 265 9.39 -20.77 2.79
CA TYR A 265 9.04 -20.71 4.21
C TYR A 265 10.00 -21.51 5.11
N LEU A 266 10.72 -22.47 4.54
CA LEU A 266 11.78 -23.23 5.20
C LEU A 266 13.07 -23.13 4.36
N ASP A 267 14.21 -23.36 5.01
CA ASP A 267 15.55 -23.39 4.39
C ASP A 267 16.11 -24.81 4.26
#